data_AF-A0A068LV44-F1
#
_entry.id   AF-A0A068LV44-F1
#
_cell.length_a   1.000
_cell.length_b   1.000
_cell.length_c   1.000
_cell.angle_alpha   90.00
_cell.angle_beta   90.00
_cell.angle_gamma   90.00
#
_symmetry.space_group_name_H-M   'P 1'
#
loop_
_entity.id
_entity.type
_entity.pdbx_description
1 polymer ?
#
loop_
_entity_poly.entity_id
_entity_poly.type
_entity_poly.pdbx_seq_one_letter_code
_entity_poly.pdbx_strand_id
1 'polypeptide(L)'
;MEIKKLIQEGEELKNNLNKSNYEKIMDWIRNSQSYVETKYKAVEFTKTFRSAAENFINMIQSQGTYNEDYFNQLIISLKECKDYEAFLYGRTDEIENINDYII
;
A
#
# COMPACT_ATOMS: atom_id res chain seq x y z
N MET A 1 2.89 13.15 6.61
CA MET A 1 2.15 11.91 6.34
C MET A 1 2.89 10.77 7.03
N GLU A 2 2.18 9.84 7.66
CA GLU A 2 2.76 8.66 8.32
C GLU A 2 2.20 7.40 7.67
N ILE A 3 3.01 6.34 7.55
CA ILE A 3 2.56 5.10 6.90
C ILE A 3 1.36 4.45 7.60
N LYS A 4 1.27 4.56 8.94
CA LYS A 4 0.12 4.08 9.72
C LYS A 4 -1.19 4.74 9.28
N LYS A 5 -1.16 6.05 8.95
CA LYS A 5 -2.34 6.78 8.44
C LYS A 5 -2.74 6.31 7.04
N LEU A 6 -1.76 6.12 6.15
CA LEU A 6 -2.02 5.60 4.80
C LEU A 6 -2.65 4.20 4.84
N ILE A 7 -2.17 3.32 5.73
CA ILE A 7 -2.75 1.98 5.93
C ILE A 7 -4.19 2.09 6.42
N GLN A 8 -4.46 2.92 7.42
CA GLN A 8 -5.81 3.11 7.96
C GLN A 8 -6.78 3.66 6.91
N GLU A 9 -6.38 4.71 6.18
CA GLU A 9 -7.18 5.28 5.08
C GLU A 9 -7.46 4.23 3.99
N GLY A 10 -6.48 3.36 3.69
CA GLY A 10 -6.66 2.23 2.79
C GLY A 10 -7.72 1.26 3.29
N GLU A 11 -7.64 0.81 4.54
CA GLU A 11 -8.63 -0.11 5.12
C GLU A 11 -10.04 0.50 5.16
N GLU A 12 -10.17 1.81 5.37
CA GLU A 12 -11.46 2.52 5.30
C GLU A 12 -12.03 2.58 3.87
N LEU A 13 -11.17 2.85 2.88
CA LEU A 13 -11.54 2.86 1.46
C LEU A 13 -11.89 1.45 0.94
N LYS A 14 -11.23 0.41 1.45
CA LYS A 14 -11.50 -1.00 1.10
C LYS A 14 -12.97 -1.37 1.28
N ASN A 15 -13.57 -0.90 2.39
CA ASN A 15 -14.98 -1.16 2.69
C ASN A 15 -15.95 -0.41 1.77
N ASN A 16 -15.46 0.52 0.93
CA ASN A 16 -16.27 1.39 0.07
C ASN A 16 -15.68 1.52 -1.35
N LEU A 17 -15.15 0.43 -1.91
CA LEU A 17 -14.57 0.36 -3.25
C LEU A 17 -15.63 0.43 -4.35
N ASN A 18 -15.96 1.64 -4.77
CA ASN A 18 -16.96 1.86 -5.80
C ASN A 18 -16.71 3.18 -6.56
N LYS A 19 -17.51 3.39 -7.61
CA LYS A 19 -17.40 4.55 -8.49
C LYS A 19 -17.57 5.91 -7.80
N SER A 20 -18.39 6.01 -6.75
CA SER A 20 -18.58 7.30 -6.06
C SER A 20 -17.36 7.72 -5.24
N ASN A 21 -16.48 6.76 -4.91
CA ASN A 21 -15.22 7.02 -4.22
C ASN A 21 -13.99 6.99 -5.14
N TYR A 22 -14.16 6.91 -6.46
CA TYR A 22 -13.06 6.78 -7.42
C TYR A 22 -11.94 7.81 -7.21
N GLU A 23 -12.29 9.09 -7.08
CA GLU A 23 -11.29 10.15 -6.90
C GLU A 23 -10.50 9.98 -5.60
N LYS A 24 -11.18 9.66 -4.49
CA LYS A 24 -10.53 9.39 -3.20
C LYS A 24 -9.59 8.19 -3.28
N ILE A 25 -10.00 7.14 -3.97
CA ILE A 25 -9.18 5.94 -4.19
C ILE A 25 -7.93 6.31 -4.99
N MET A 26 -8.09 7.05 -6.09
CA MET A 26 -6.96 7.46 -6.94
C MET A 26 -5.99 8.39 -6.21
N ASP A 27 -6.50 9.31 -5.39
CA ASP A 27 -5.68 10.20 -4.59
C ASP A 27 -4.93 9.45 -3.49
N TRP A 28 -5.59 8.50 -2.82
CA TRP A 28 -4.93 7.63 -1.85
C TRP A 28 -3.80 6.81 -2.49
N ILE A 29 -4.03 6.24 -3.68
CA ILE A 29 -2.99 5.48 -4.41
C ILE A 29 -1.79 6.38 -4.73
N ARG A 30 -2.02 7.59 -5.27
CA ARG A 30 -0.95 8.54 -5.62
C ARG A 30 -0.17 8.99 -4.39
N ASN A 31 -0.86 9.33 -3.31
CA ASN A 31 -0.25 9.75 -2.05
C ASN A 31 0.58 8.63 -1.44
N SER A 32 0.06 7.41 -1.46
CA SER A 32 0.76 6.21 -0.98
C SER A 32 2.00 5.91 -1.82
N GLN A 33 1.87 5.93 -3.16
CA GLN A 33 2.99 5.74 -4.08
C GLN A 33 4.09 6.79 -3.85
N SER A 34 3.72 8.07 -3.80
CA SER A 34 4.68 9.15 -3.55
C SER A 34 5.40 8.99 -2.21
N TYR A 35 4.68 8.57 -1.17
CA TYR A 35 5.26 8.31 0.14
C TYR A 35 6.30 7.17 0.09
N VAL A 36 5.93 6.01 -0.46
CA VAL A 36 6.85 4.84 -0.49
C VAL A 36 8.07 5.10 -1.38
N GLU A 37 7.89 5.76 -2.51
CA GLU A 37 9.00 6.12 -3.42
C GLU A 37 9.96 7.14 -2.81
N THR A 38 9.46 8.02 -1.94
CA THR A 38 10.29 9.02 -1.24
C THR A 38 11.03 8.42 -0.06
N LYS A 39 10.37 7.54 0.72
CA LYS A 39 10.88 7.03 1.99
C LYS A 39 11.68 5.73 1.89
N TYR A 40 11.29 4.82 0.99
CA TYR A 40 11.86 3.47 0.88
C TYR A 40 12.43 3.23 -0.52
N LYS A 41 12.90 4.28 -1.17
CA LYS A 41 13.41 4.29 -2.55
C LYS A 41 14.32 3.07 -2.78
N ALA A 42 13.99 2.28 -3.81
CA ALA A 42 14.70 1.06 -4.23
C ALA A 42 14.53 -0.21 -3.38
N VAL A 43 13.61 -0.24 -2.40
CA VAL A 43 13.19 -1.47 -1.72
C VAL A 43 12.19 -2.24 -2.58
N GLU A 44 12.25 -3.58 -2.53
CA GLU A 44 11.41 -4.47 -3.34
C GLU A 44 9.91 -4.17 -3.18
N PHE A 45 9.45 -3.92 -1.95
CA PHE A 45 8.06 -3.57 -1.63
C PHE A 45 7.56 -2.29 -2.34
N THR A 46 8.44 -1.33 -2.64
CA THR A 46 8.08 -0.14 -3.43
C THR A 46 7.74 -0.50 -4.87
N LYS A 47 8.47 -1.48 -5.45
CA LYS A 47 8.17 -1.99 -6.79
C LYS A 47 6.87 -2.80 -6.81
N THR A 48 6.64 -3.60 -5.77
CA THR A 48 5.39 -4.35 -5.56
C THR A 48 4.20 -3.41 -5.49
N PHE A 49 4.28 -2.35 -4.67
CA PHE A 49 3.22 -1.35 -4.56
C PHE A 49 2.92 -0.70 -5.91
N ARG A 50 3.95 -0.24 -6.64
CA ARG A 50 3.77 0.38 -7.96
C ARG A 50 3.10 -0.55 -8.97
N SER A 51 3.54 -1.80 -9.03
CA SER A 51 2.97 -2.81 -9.93
C SER A 51 1.50 -3.08 -9.60
N ALA A 52 1.18 -3.26 -8.31
CA ALA A 52 -0.19 -3.43 -7.85
C ALA A 52 -1.06 -2.20 -8.15
N ALA A 53 -0.50 -0.98 -8.03
CA ALA A 53 -1.22 0.26 -8.29
C ALA A 53 -1.56 0.40 -9.77
N GLU A 54 -0.59 0.15 -10.65
CA GLU A 54 -0.80 0.14 -12.10
C GLU A 54 -1.87 -0.88 -12.50
N ASN A 55 -1.80 -2.10 -11.98
CA ASN A 55 -2.78 -3.15 -12.28
C ASN A 55 -4.20 -2.77 -11.81
N PHE A 56 -4.33 -2.26 -10.59
CA PHE A 56 -5.62 -1.85 -10.04
C PHE A 56 -6.23 -0.69 -10.82
N ILE A 57 -5.44 0.33 -11.16
CA ILE A 57 -5.87 1.47 -11.97
C ILE A 57 -6.33 0.99 -13.36
N ASN A 58 -5.53 0.15 -14.00
CA ASN A 58 -5.85 -0.40 -15.32
C ASN A 58 -7.14 -1.21 -15.30
N MET A 59 -7.39 -2.01 -14.25
CA MET A 59 -8.65 -2.74 -14.08
C MET A 59 -9.85 -1.80 -13.97
N ILE A 60 -9.78 -0.75 -13.14
CA ILE A 60 -10.88 0.21 -13.03
C ILE A 60 -11.13 0.90 -14.37
N GLN A 61 -10.09 1.32 -15.08
CA GLN A 61 -10.22 2.05 -16.34
C GLN A 61 -10.71 1.18 -17.50
N SER A 62 -10.26 -0.08 -17.58
CA SER A 62 -10.59 -0.97 -18.70
C SER A 62 -11.86 -1.79 -18.47
N GLN A 63 -12.14 -2.20 -17.24
CA GLN A 63 -13.22 -3.13 -16.91
C GLN A 63 -14.31 -2.48 -16.04
N GLY A 64 -14.05 -1.31 -15.44
CA GLY A 64 -14.97 -0.67 -14.50
C GLY A 64 -15.12 -1.45 -13.19
N THR A 65 -14.21 -2.38 -12.90
CA THR A 65 -14.25 -3.27 -11.74
C THR A 65 -13.33 -2.77 -10.63
N TYR A 66 -13.86 -2.75 -9.41
CA TYR A 66 -13.11 -2.45 -8.21
C TYR A 66 -12.87 -3.78 -7.49
N ASN A 67 -11.71 -4.39 -7.73
CA ASN A 67 -11.39 -5.68 -7.17
C ASN A 67 -10.73 -5.50 -5.80
N GLU A 68 -11.39 -6.02 -4.76
CA GLU A 68 -10.92 -5.91 -3.38
C GLU A 68 -9.58 -6.60 -3.15
N ASP A 69 -9.33 -7.75 -3.78
CA ASP A 69 -8.07 -8.49 -3.62
C ASP A 69 -6.87 -7.67 -4.10
N TYR A 70 -6.97 -7.04 -5.27
CA TYR A 70 -5.92 -6.15 -5.79
C TYR A 70 -5.75 -4.90 -4.93
N PHE A 71 -6.85 -4.35 -4.40
CA PHE A 71 -6.76 -3.23 -3.47
C PHE A 71 -6.10 -3.64 -2.14
N ASN A 72 -6.39 -4.84 -1.65
CA ASN A 72 -5.80 -5.39 -0.44
C ASN A 72 -4.30 -5.62 -0.61
N GLN A 73 -3.83 -6.00 -1.81
CA GLN A 73 -2.39 -6.07 -2.11
C GLN A 73 -1.69 -4.72 -1.94
N LEU A 74 -2.33 -3.61 -2.30
CA LEU A 74 -1.76 -2.27 -2.07
C LEU A 74 -1.57 -2.00 -0.57
N ILE A 75 -2.56 -2.35 0.24
CA ILE A 75 -2.51 -2.18 1.70
C ILE A 75 -1.42 -3.07 2.31
N ILE A 76 -1.31 -4.33 1.86
CA ILE A 76 -0.27 -5.26 2.30
C ILE A 76 1.12 -4.69 2.00
N SER A 77 1.37 -4.18 0.80
CA SER A 77 2.68 -3.58 0.47
C SER A 77 3.02 -2.36 1.34
N LEU A 78 2.03 -1.60 1.81
CA LEU A 78 2.26 -0.54 2.79
C LEU A 78 2.61 -1.10 4.18
N LYS A 79 1.98 -2.21 4.61
CA LYS A 79 2.33 -2.90 5.86
C LYS A 79 3.76 -3.44 5.81
N GLU A 80 4.17 -4.05 4.69
CA GLU A 80 5.55 -4.51 4.47
C GLU A 80 6.56 -3.34 4.53
N CYS A 81 6.25 -2.20 3.91
CA CYS A 81 7.08 -1.00 4.02
C CYS A 81 7.22 -0.51 5.47
N LYS A 82 6.14 -0.60 6.28
CA LYS A 82 6.15 -0.21 7.70
C LYS A 82 7.02 -1.17 8.52
N ASP A 83 6.90 -2.47 8.28
CA ASP A 83 7.69 -3.49 8.97
C ASP A 83 9.18 -3.35 8.63
N TYR A 84 9.50 -3.07 7.36
CA TYR A 84 10.86 -2.73 6.94
C TYR A 84 11.39 -1.45 7.62
N GLU A 85 10.56 -0.41 7.77
CA GLU A 85 10.92 0.78 8.53
C GLU A 85 11.24 0.43 10.00
N ALA A 86 10.40 -0.38 10.64
CA ALA A 86 10.62 -0.82 12.01
C ALA A 86 11.93 -1.62 12.15
N PHE A 87 12.22 -2.51 11.21
CA PHE A 87 13.48 -3.26 11.13
C PHE A 87 14.70 -2.34 11.05
N LEU A 88 14.71 -1.37 10.12
CA LEU A 88 15.82 -0.43 9.94
C LEU A 88 16.14 0.39 11.21
N TYR A 89 15.12 0.69 12.01
CA TYR A 89 15.27 1.45 13.26
C TYR A 89 15.42 0.55 14.51
N GLY A 90 15.53 -0.77 14.35
CA GLY A 90 15.67 -1.70 15.47
C GLY A 90 14.43 -1.81 16.37
N ARG A 91 13.24 -1.45 15.86
CA ARG A 91 11.95 -1.50 16.55
C ARG A 91 11.24 -2.83 16.27
N THR A 92 11.90 -3.93 16.64
CA THR A 92 11.47 -5.29 16.31
C THR A 92 10.13 -5.69 16.92
N ASP A 93 9.69 -5.00 17.98
CA ASP A 93 8.39 -5.13 18.62
C ASP A 93 7.22 -4.59 17.76
N GLU A 94 7.50 -3.76 16.75
CA GLU A 94 6.49 -3.21 15.83
C GLU A 94 6.29 -4.05 14.56
N ILE A 95 7.07 -5.14 14.38
CA ILE A 95 7.05 -6.00 13.19
C ILE A 95 6.07 -7.16 13.42
N GLU A 96 5.04 -7.29 12.57
CA GLU A 96 4.03 -8.35 12.72
C GLU A 96 4.59 -9.74 12.34
N ASN A 97 5.54 -9.82 11.39
CA ASN A 97 6.21 -11.06 10.99
C ASN A 97 7.74 -10.90 10.91
N ILE A 98 8.40 -10.90 12.07
CA ILE A 98 9.86 -10.70 12.14
C ILE A 98 10.69 -11.78 11.42
N ASN A 99 10.12 -12.97 11.26
CA ASN A 99 10.78 -14.11 10.60
C ASN A 99 11.04 -13.86 9.11
N ASP A 100 10.33 -12.92 8.47
CA ASP A 100 10.54 -12.58 7.06
C ASP A 100 11.80 -11.72 6.84
N TYR A 101 12.46 -11.28 7.93
CA TYR A 101 13.56 -10.32 7.90
C TYR A 101 14.86 -10.82 8.58
N ILE A 102 14.84 -12.02 9.16
CA ILE A 102 16.02 -12.64 9.81
C ILE A 102 16.50 -13.79 8.90
N ILE A 103 17.72 -13.67 8.37
CA ILE A 103 18.42 -14.71 7.56
C ILE A 103 19.13 -15.70 8.48
#